data_AF-A0A831WTI6-F1
#
_entry.id   AF-A0A831WTI6-F1
#
_cell.length_a   1.000
_cell.length_b   1.000
_cell.length_c   1.000
_cell.angle_alpha   90.00
_cell.angle_beta   90.00
_cell.angle_gamma   90.00
#
_symmetry.space_group_name_H-M   'P 1'
#
loop_
_entity.id
_entity.type
_entity.pdbx_description
1 polymer ?
#
loop_
_entity_poly.entity_id
_entity_poly.type
_entity_poly.pdbx_seq_one_letter_code
_entity_poly.pdbx_strand_id
1 'polypeptide(L)'
;MKRPKRRIRTFAKTAPKTKEKKLIENAKKLAKDPFILLPTCNDKGAEKVIIKVRKRIEKVWKNRNDIKKLEKLANKKGIEGAVAGTLMLIHSEKAPYLASARIGNRDIMYALRGKARKELLIAVQNFDDPILRLLGFRELAMKNKICLYSWDNGFVCSRGDSKPPEDFNKFVFDKIGLRFEKDIAHCSHIDKKRLRNGEPDKEDYLRIKWKNIVIGVCRSCANKSNKNTLFEMSKYFIDPNIGDTSVKIVSRLPELKGEIDELNDYLDGKITDAQLLSKTIEKWKKKLKSSDRRILIADGKSYDTVEEFIDSLKPNRYEKIGLEFILS
;
A
#
# COMPACT_ATOMS: atom_id res chain seq x y z
N MET A 1 -5.11 33.93 46.09
CA MET A 1 -3.97 34.04 45.15
C MET A 1 -4.20 33.14 43.95
N LYS A 2 -4.39 33.70 42.74
CA LYS A 2 -4.58 32.91 41.50
C LYS A 2 -3.22 32.40 41.00
N ARG A 3 -3.06 31.08 40.87
CA ARG A 3 -1.85 30.46 40.29
C ARG A 3 -1.66 30.95 38.83
N PRO A 4 -0.46 31.38 38.42
CA PRO A 4 -0.24 31.80 37.04
C PRO A 4 -0.37 30.59 36.10
N LYS A 5 -1.20 30.72 35.06
CA LYS A 5 -1.30 29.74 33.96
C LYS A 5 0.08 29.64 33.32
N ARG A 6 0.75 28.48 33.47
CA ARG A 6 1.95 28.13 32.70
C ARG A 6 1.58 28.21 31.21
N ARG A 7 2.01 29.26 30.52
CA ARG A 7 2.07 29.26 29.05
C ARG A 7 3.03 28.16 28.67
N ILE A 8 2.50 27.04 28.19
CA ILE A 8 3.28 26.04 27.47
C ILE A 8 3.88 26.80 26.29
N ARG A 9 5.17 27.14 26.37
CA ARG A 9 5.94 27.52 25.20
C ARG A 9 5.97 26.26 24.35
N THR A 10 5.07 26.18 23.38
CA THR A 10 5.25 25.28 22.24
C THR A 10 6.61 25.60 21.68
N PHE A 11 7.59 24.75 21.97
CA PHE A 11 8.87 24.78 21.27
C PHE A 11 8.51 24.58 19.80
N ALA A 12 8.42 25.69 19.06
CA ALA A 12 8.52 25.68 17.62
C ALA A 12 9.88 25.05 17.35
N LYS A 13 9.90 23.72 17.18
CA LYS A 13 11.08 23.00 16.71
C LYS A 13 11.43 23.64 15.39
N THR A 14 12.46 24.48 15.39
CA THR A 14 13.05 25.01 14.18
C THR A 14 13.31 23.81 13.29
N ALA A 15 12.72 23.82 12.09
CA ALA A 15 12.87 22.72 11.17
C ALA A 15 14.36 22.42 10.96
N PRO A 16 14.76 21.15 10.79
CA PRO A 16 16.11 20.86 10.40
C PRO A 16 16.44 21.64 9.12
N LYS A 17 17.53 22.42 9.12
CA LYS A 17 17.98 23.22 7.95
C LYS A 17 18.06 22.38 6.66
N THR A 18 18.34 21.08 6.80
CA THR A 18 18.34 20.09 5.71
C THR A 18 16.98 19.95 5.03
N LYS A 19 15.87 19.95 5.78
CA LYS A 19 14.51 19.86 5.24
C LYS A 19 14.10 21.15 4.53
N GLU A 20 14.44 22.30 5.11
CA GLU A 20 14.21 23.60 4.48
C GLU A 20 14.95 23.70 3.14
N LYS A 21 16.24 23.37 3.13
CA LYS A 21 17.06 23.34 1.91
C LYS A 21 16.44 22.43 0.85
N LYS A 22 15.98 21.24 1.24
CA LYS A 22 15.30 20.30 0.32
C LYS A 22 14.04 20.91 -0.30
N LEU A 23 13.18 21.58 0.48
CA LEU A 23 11.97 22.22 -0.03
C LEU A 23 12.30 23.34 -1.04
N ILE A 24 13.33 24.14 -0.76
CA ILE A 24 13.81 25.19 -1.68
C ILE A 24 14.40 24.59 -2.95
N GLU A 25 15.20 23.53 -2.84
CA GLU A 25 15.75 22.80 -4.01
C GLU A 25 14.64 22.23 -4.89
N ASN A 26 13.62 21.60 -4.29
CA ASN A 26 12.45 21.12 -5.01
C ASN A 26 11.67 22.26 -5.68
N ALA A 27 11.49 23.40 -5.00
CA ALA A 27 10.87 24.58 -5.61
C ALA A 27 11.67 25.05 -6.84
N LYS A 28 13.00 25.11 -6.75
CA LYS A 28 13.88 25.46 -7.89
C LYS A 28 13.75 24.47 -9.05
N LYS A 29 13.65 23.17 -8.79
CA LYS A 29 13.37 22.16 -9.84
C LYS A 29 12.03 22.42 -10.52
N LEU A 30 10.99 22.69 -9.74
CA LEU A 30 9.65 23.00 -10.24
C LEU A 30 9.61 24.30 -11.06
N ALA A 31 10.44 25.29 -10.72
CA ALA A 31 10.57 26.51 -11.51
C ALA A 31 11.28 26.29 -12.85
N LYS A 32 12.16 25.29 -12.95
CA LYS A 32 12.78 24.90 -14.22
C LYS A 32 11.81 24.12 -15.10
N ASP A 33 11.21 23.08 -14.55
CA ASP A 33 10.20 22.27 -15.23
C ASP A 33 9.04 21.96 -14.27
N PRO A 34 7.84 22.51 -14.47
CA PRO A 34 6.72 22.29 -13.58
C PRO A 34 6.02 20.95 -13.86
N PHE A 35 6.34 20.28 -14.98
CA PHE A 35 5.68 19.06 -15.43
C PHE A 35 6.26 17.80 -14.80
N ILE A 36 7.41 17.89 -14.11
CA ILE A 36 7.96 16.82 -13.26
C ILE A 36 6.99 16.35 -12.17
N LEU A 37 5.99 17.16 -11.83
CA LEU A 37 4.92 16.83 -10.89
C LEU A 37 3.87 15.88 -11.48
N LEU A 38 3.72 15.87 -12.81
CA LEU A 38 2.63 15.17 -13.48
C LEU A 38 3.00 13.72 -13.78
N PRO A 39 2.05 12.78 -13.67
CA PRO A 39 2.28 11.43 -14.14
C PRO A 39 2.27 11.37 -15.68
N THR A 40 3.04 10.45 -16.24
CA THR A 40 2.94 10.04 -17.65
C THR A 40 1.75 9.12 -17.83
N CYS A 41 0.92 9.32 -18.85
CA CYS A 41 -0.31 8.55 -19.02
C CYS A 41 -0.19 7.55 -20.18
N ASN A 42 -0.57 6.30 -19.92
CA ASN A 42 -0.47 5.21 -20.89
C ASN A 42 -1.71 5.10 -21.79
N ASP A 43 -2.78 5.86 -21.51
CA ASP A 43 -3.99 5.87 -22.32
C ASP A 43 -4.59 7.28 -22.48
N LYS A 44 -5.27 7.49 -23.60
CA LYS A 44 -5.89 8.77 -23.98
C LYS A 44 -6.96 9.25 -23.00
N GLY A 45 -7.64 8.32 -22.31
CA GLY A 45 -8.70 8.67 -21.36
C GLY A 45 -8.13 9.33 -20.11
N ALA A 46 -7.12 8.70 -19.52
CA ALA A 46 -6.42 9.23 -18.35
C ALA A 46 -5.61 10.50 -18.70
N GLU A 47 -5.02 10.54 -19.89
CA GLU A 47 -4.30 11.71 -20.41
C GLU A 47 -5.19 12.96 -20.50
N LYS A 48 -6.43 12.84 -21.01
CA LYS A 48 -7.39 13.97 -21.09
C LYS A 48 -7.63 14.64 -19.73
N VAL A 49 -7.60 13.87 -18.64
CA VAL A 49 -7.79 14.39 -17.28
C VAL A 49 -6.53 15.12 -16.82
N ILE A 50 -5.36 14.54 -17.05
CA ILE A 50 -4.07 15.15 -16.67
C ILE A 50 -3.75 16.41 -17.48
N ILE A 51 -4.14 16.49 -18.76
CA ILE A 51 -3.98 17.70 -19.60
C ILE A 51 -4.67 18.92 -18.97
N LYS A 52 -5.84 18.75 -18.34
CA LYS A 52 -6.52 19.86 -17.64
C LYS A 52 -5.73 20.36 -16.43
N VAL A 53 -5.02 19.47 -15.74
CA VAL A 53 -4.12 19.83 -14.64
C VAL A 53 -2.88 20.53 -15.19
N ARG A 54 -2.28 19.97 -16.26
CA ARG A 54 -1.14 20.55 -16.97
C ARG A 54 -1.38 22.02 -17.35
N LYS A 55 -2.50 22.33 -18.00
CA LYS A 55 -2.85 23.71 -18.40
C LYS A 55 -2.93 24.67 -17.20
N ARG A 56 -3.46 24.21 -16.06
CA ARG A 56 -3.55 25.03 -14.83
C ARG A 56 -2.17 25.30 -14.24
N ILE A 57 -1.30 24.30 -14.21
CA ILE A 57 0.09 24.42 -13.74
C ILE A 57 0.89 25.34 -14.66
N GLU A 58 0.77 25.15 -15.98
CA GLU A 58 1.46 25.96 -16.99
C GLU A 58 1.12 27.46 -16.85
N LYS A 59 -0.15 27.79 -16.58
CA LYS A 59 -0.57 29.17 -16.32
C LYS A 59 0.15 29.78 -15.10
N VAL A 60 0.38 29.00 -14.06
CA VAL A 60 1.15 29.45 -12.88
C VAL A 60 2.62 29.61 -13.23
N TRP A 61 3.20 28.61 -13.89
CA TRP A 61 4.62 28.59 -14.24
C TRP A 61 5.03 29.71 -15.22
N LYS A 62 4.15 30.11 -16.15
CA LYS A 62 4.37 31.29 -17.00
C LYS A 62 4.55 32.59 -16.20
N ASN A 63 4.00 32.65 -14.99
CA ASN A 63 4.10 33.80 -14.08
C ASN A 63 5.10 33.57 -12.94
N ARG A 64 5.99 32.57 -13.05
CA ARG A 64 6.92 32.16 -11.97
C ARG A 64 7.87 33.25 -11.48
N ASN A 65 8.11 34.30 -12.26
CA ASN A 65 8.98 35.42 -11.90
C ASN A 65 8.19 36.68 -11.46
N ASP A 66 6.85 36.64 -11.52
CA ASP A 66 5.98 37.76 -11.13
C ASP A 66 5.40 37.49 -9.74
N ILE A 67 6.06 38.04 -8.71
CA ILE A 67 5.71 37.81 -7.30
C ILE A 67 4.26 38.19 -7.01
N LYS A 68 3.79 39.37 -7.49
CA LYS A 68 2.42 39.85 -7.28
C LYS A 68 1.39 38.90 -7.90
N LYS A 69 1.66 38.35 -9.08
CA LYS A 69 0.78 37.34 -9.69
C LYS A 69 0.84 36.00 -8.97
N LEU A 70 2.02 35.56 -8.53
CA LEU A 70 2.15 34.33 -7.74
C LEU A 70 1.37 34.41 -6.43
N GLU A 71 1.40 35.54 -5.73
CA GLU A 71 0.60 35.78 -4.52
C GLU A 71 -0.91 35.61 -4.79
N LYS A 72 -1.40 36.23 -5.87
CA LYS A 72 -2.81 36.08 -6.29
C LYS A 72 -3.15 34.62 -6.61
N LEU A 73 -2.27 33.90 -7.30
CA LEU A 73 -2.49 32.50 -7.67
C LEU A 73 -2.40 31.56 -6.46
N ALA A 74 -1.52 31.84 -5.49
CA ALA A 74 -1.34 31.07 -4.27
C ALA A 74 -2.58 31.11 -3.36
N ASN A 75 -3.47 32.09 -3.52
CA ASN A 75 -4.77 32.15 -2.84
C ASN A 75 -5.79 31.12 -3.34
N LYS A 76 -5.52 30.40 -4.44
CA LYS A 76 -6.39 29.32 -4.92
C LYS A 76 -6.25 28.08 -4.03
N LYS A 77 -7.35 27.33 -3.88
CA LYS A 77 -7.40 26.10 -3.07
C LYS A 77 -6.86 24.85 -3.78
N GLY A 78 -6.78 24.89 -5.12
CA GLY A 78 -6.37 23.78 -5.98
C GLY A 78 -4.86 23.61 -6.11
N ILE A 79 -4.45 22.67 -6.96
CA ILE A 79 -3.04 22.34 -7.22
C ILE A 79 -2.27 23.55 -7.77
N GLU A 80 -2.93 24.42 -8.54
CA GLU A 80 -2.36 25.67 -9.02
C GLU A 80 -1.95 26.63 -7.87
N GLY A 81 -2.70 26.64 -6.77
CA GLY A 81 -2.34 27.41 -5.58
C GLY A 81 -1.15 26.83 -4.85
N ALA A 82 -1.05 25.49 -4.79
CA ALA A 82 0.09 24.80 -4.18
C ALA A 82 1.38 25.02 -4.98
N VAL A 83 1.30 24.94 -6.31
CA VAL A 83 2.43 25.28 -7.20
C VAL A 83 2.84 26.73 -7.02
N ALA A 84 1.89 27.68 -7.04
CA ALA A 84 2.21 29.09 -6.87
C ALA A 84 2.88 29.37 -5.51
N GLY A 85 2.31 28.85 -4.42
CA GLY A 85 2.88 28.98 -3.07
C GLY A 85 4.26 28.34 -2.94
N THR A 86 4.53 27.26 -3.66
CA THR A 86 5.86 26.62 -3.70
C THR A 86 6.86 27.46 -4.50
N LEU A 87 6.48 28.03 -5.64
CA LEU A 87 7.36 28.90 -6.44
C LEU A 87 7.72 30.19 -5.71
N MET A 88 6.82 30.73 -4.87
CA MET A 88 7.12 31.88 -4.02
C MET A 88 8.28 31.64 -3.05
N LEU A 89 8.59 30.38 -2.70
CA LEU A 89 9.72 30.05 -1.82
C LEU A 89 11.07 30.43 -2.43
N ILE A 90 11.17 30.53 -3.75
CA ILE A 90 12.40 30.86 -4.47
C ILE A 90 12.72 32.36 -4.34
N HIS A 91 11.68 33.18 -4.20
CA HIS A 91 11.78 34.64 -4.11
C HIS A 91 11.84 35.15 -2.67
N SER A 92 11.70 34.26 -1.69
CA SER A 92 11.73 34.63 -0.27
C SER A 92 13.17 34.63 0.24
N GLU A 93 13.67 35.80 0.64
CA GLU A 93 14.95 35.92 1.35
C GLU A 93 14.89 35.35 2.78
N LYS A 94 13.68 35.22 3.33
CA LYS A 94 13.44 34.68 4.67
C LYS A 94 13.12 33.19 4.61
N ALA A 95 13.62 32.44 5.61
CA ALA A 95 13.28 31.05 5.83
C ALA A 95 11.74 30.87 5.83
N PRO A 96 11.20 29.88 5.11
CA PRO A 96 9.76 29.68 5.03
C PRO A 96 9.18 29.25 6.39
N TYR A 97 7.94 29.68 6.66
CA TYR A 97 7.20 29.15 7.80
C TYR A 97 6.81 27.69 7.51
N LEU A 98 7.39 26.78 8.27
CA LEU A 98 7.18 25.34 8.12
C LEU A 98 6.15 24.82 9.12
N ALA A 99 5.23 24.00 8.62
CA ALA A 99 4.29 23.22 9.40
C ALA A 99 4.66 21.74 9.32
N SER A 100 4.13 20.93 10.25
CA SER A 100 4.25 19.47 10.23
C SER A 100 2.87 18.84 10.09
N ALA A 101 2.78 17.76 9.32
CA ALA A 101 1.58 16.95 9.15
C ALA A 101 1.91 15.47 9.24
N ARG A 102 1.10 14.72 9.99
CA ARG A 102 1.22 13.26 10.04
C ARG A 102 0.56 12.64 8.82
N ILE A 103 1.36 11.96 7.99
CA ILE A 103 0.93 11.20 6.82
C ILE A 103 1.29 9.73 7.05
N GLY A 104 0.30 8.91 7.38
CA GLY A 104 0.51 7.56 7.88
C GLY A 104 1.35 7.58 9.17
N ASN A 105 2.50 6.90 9.14
CA ASN A 105 3.44 6.85 10.26
C ASN A 105 4.59 7.86 10.14
N ARG A 106 4.50 8.84 9.23
CA ARG A 106 5.56 9.82 8.99
C ARG A 106 5.09 11.23 9.34
N ASP A 107 5.92 11.97 10.07
CA ASP A 107 5.77 13.42 10.23
C ASP A 107 6.45 14.12 9.05
N ILE A 108 5.64 14.79 8.23
CA ILE A 108 6.09 15.45 7.01
C ILE A 108 6.06 16.96 7.22
N MET A 109 7.22 17.58 6.99
CA MET A 109 7.34 19.04 7.01
C MET A 109 7.03 19.63 5.65
N TYR A 110 6.35 20.77 5.64
CA TYR A 110 6.02 21.51 4.43
C TYR A 110 5.92 23.00 4.74
N ALA A 111 6.19 23.84 3.75
CA ALA A 111 6.02 25.28 3.84
C ALA A 111 4.55 25.66 3.70
N LEU A 112 4.06 26.44 4.67
CA LEU A 112 2.70 26.96 4.66
C LEU A 112 2.66 28.27 3.85
N ARG A 113 2.65 28.16 2.52
CA ARG A 113 2.53 29.29 1.60
C ARG A 113 1.31 29.15 0.70
N GLY A 114 0.42 30.14 0.74
CA GLY A 114 -0.85 30.15 0.01
C GLY A 114 -2.02 29.55 0.79
N LYS A 115 -3.13 29.32 0.09
CA LYS A 115 -4.41 28.78 0.62
C LYS A 115 -4.77 27.41 0.06
N ALA A 116 -3.85 26.76 -0.65
CA ALA A 116 -4.05 25.40 -1.12
C ALA A 116 -4.19 24.43 0.06
N ARG A 117 -4.93 23.34 -0.17
CA ARG A 117 -5.09 22.29 0.85
C ARG A 117 -3.73 21.71 1.24
N LYS A 118 -3.61 21.32 2.51
CA LYS A 118 -2.40 20.77 3.12
C LYS A 118 -1.81 19.63 2.28
N GLU A 119 -2.64 18.70 1.84
CA GLU A 119 -2.25 17.51 1.07
C GLU A 119 -1.65 17.91 -0.29
N LEU A 120 -2.18 18.97 -0.92
CA LEU A 120 -1.65 19.49 -2.18
C LEU A 120 -0.31 20.20 -1.97
N LEU A 121 -0.18 21.00 -0.90
CA LEU A 121 1.10 21.64 -0.55
C LEU A 121 2.18 20.59 -0.29
N ILE A 122 1.87 19.56 0.50
CA ILE A 122 2.78 18.45 0.79
C ILE A 122 3.20 17.74 -0.49
N ALA A 123 2.24 17.40 -1.37
CA ALA A 123 2.50 16.69 -2.62
C ALA A 123 3.40 17.49 -3.58
N VAL A 124 3.13 18.79 -3.74
CA VAL A 124 3.90 19.65 -4.66
C VAL A 124 5.30 19.89 -4.14
N GLN A 125 5.46 20.13 -2.84
CA GLN A 125 6.77 20.47 -2.27
C GLN A 125 7.68 19.26 -2.06
N ASN A 126 7.10 18.07 -1.93
CA ASN A 126 7.80 16.79 -1.79
C ASN A 126 7.49 15.88 -2.99
N PHE A 127 7.44 16.43 -4.20
CA PHE A 127 7.11 15.68 -5.41
C PHE A 127 8.12 14.57 -5.75
N ASP A 128 9.30 14.61 -5.14
CA ASP A 128 10.35 13.61 -5.28
C ASP A 128 10.14 12.39 -4.36
N ASP A 129 9.21 12.46 -3.40
CA ASP A 129 8.79 11.29 -2.62
C ASP A 129 7.65 10.56 -3.35
N PRO A 130 7.81 9.27 -3.70
CA PRO A 130 6.83 8.52 -4.50
C PRO A 130 5.46 8.39 -3.82
N ILE A 131 5.41 8.38 -2.49
CA ILE A 131 4.17 8.26 -1.73
C ILE A 131 3.51 9.64 -1.60
N LEU A 132 4.27 10.68 -1.30
CA LEU A 132 3.70 12.01 -1.03
C LEU A 132 3.13 12.68 -2.28
N ARG A 133 3.75 12.49 -3.46
CA ARG A 133 3.23 13.10 -4.70
C ARG A 133 1.85 12.58 -5.09
N LEU A 134 1.50 11.33 -4.72
CA LEU A 134 0.18 10.76 -4.96
C LEU A 134 -0.94 11.56 -4.29
N LEU A 135 -0.67 12.19 -3.13
CA LEU A 135 -1.65 13.02 -2.42
C LEU A 135 -2.18 14.18 -3.29
N GLY A 136 -1.35 14.67 -4.22
CA GLY A 136 -1.69 15.75 -5.14
C GLY A 136 -2.81 15.39 -6.13
N PHE A 137 -3.01 14.09 -6.37
CA PHE A 137 -3.87 13.57 -7.42
C PHE A 137 -4.94 12.60 -6.92
N ARG A 138 -4.97 12.26 -5.63
CA ARG A 138 -5.93 11.30 -5.05
C ARG A 138 -7.38 11.59 -5.41
N GLU A 139 -7.87 12.80 -5.14
CA GLU A 139 -9.26 13.17 -5.44
C GLU A 139 -9.54 13.11 -6.95
N LEU A 140 -8.58 13.56 -7.77
CA LEU A 140 -8.70 13.53 -9.23
C LEU A 140 -8.80 12.08 -9.74
N ALA A 141 -7.95 11.20 -9.23
CA ALA A 141 -7.91 9.78 -9.59
C ALA A 141 -9.21 9.08 -9.23
N MET A 142 -9.70 9.24 -7.99
CA MET A 142 -10.97 8.66 -7.53
C MET A 142 -12.15 9.17 -8.34
N LYS A 143 -12.25 10.50 -8.56
CA LYS A 143 -13.36 11.10 -9.29
C LYS A 143 -13.43 10.67 -10.76
N ASN A 144 -12.29 10.44 -11.39
CA ASN A 144 -12.21 10.14 -12.82
C ASN A 144 -11.93 8.65 -13.12
N LYS A 145 -11.94 7.78 -12.11
CA LYS A 145 -11.65 6.34 -12.24
C LYS A 145 -10.31 6.07 -12.95
N ILE A 146 -9.25 6.76 -12.52
CA ILE A 146 -7.89 6.61 -13.03
C ILE A 146 -7.02 5.97 -11.94
N CYS A 147 -6.21 4.98 -12.33
CA CYS A 147 -5.14 4.45 -11.50
C CYS A 147 -3.89 5.34 -11.60
N LEU A 148 -3.18 5.49 -10.48
CA LEU A 148 -1.88 6.12 -10.41
C LEU A 148 -0.89 5.17 -9.77
N TYR A 149 0.30 5.04 -10.35
CA TYR A 149 1.37 4.18 -9.86
C TYR A 149 2.64 5.00 -9.70
N SER A 150 3.33 4.86 -8.56
CA SER A 150 4.39 5.78 -8.19
C SER A 150 5.57 5.08 -7.50
N TRP A 151 6.75 5.24 -8.07
CA TRP A 151 8.00 4.67 -7.55
C TRP A 151 9.19 5.58 -7.84
N ASP A 152 10.35 5.30 -7.27
CA ASP A 152 11.48 6.22 -7.24
C ASP A 152 11.81 6.85 -8.62
N ASN A 153 11.72 6.05 -9.70
CA ASN A 153 12.05 6.47 -11.06
C ASN A 153 10.84 6.64 -11.99
N GLY A 154 9.61 6.60 -11.49
CA GLY A 154 8.44 6.71 -12.37
C GLY A 154 7.15 7.10 -11.66
N PHE A 155 6.30 7.79 -12.42
CA PHE A 155 4.97 8.18 -12.00
C PHE A 155 4.03 8.07 -13.19
N VAL A 156 3.14 7.08 -13.15
CA VAL A 156 2.33 6.68 -14.31
C VAL A 156 0.84 6.71 -13.98
N CYS A 157 0.03 7.06 -14.98
CA CYS A 157 -1.41 7.15 -14.95
C CYS A 157 -2.04 6.22 -15.99
N SER A 158 -3.13 5.55 -15.65
CA SER A 158 -3.90 4.71 -16.57
C SER A 158 -5.37 4.63 -16.17
N ARG A 159 -6.27 4.18 -17.04
CA ARG A 159 -7.66 3.85 -16.68
C ARG A 159 -7.74 2.81 -15.56
N GLY A 160 -8.81 2.88 -14.78
CA GLY A 160 -9.12 2.03 -13.62
C GLY A 160 -8.88 0.53 -13.82
N ASP A 161 -9.22 -0.01 -14.99
CA ASP A 161 -9.14 -1.46 -15.23
C ASP A 161 -7.78 -1.90 -15.82
N SER A 162 -6.87 -0.95 -16.06
CA SER A 162 -5.58 -1.25 -16.67
C SER A 162 -4.67 -2.02 -15.70
N LYS A 163 -3.83 -2.89 -16.28
CA LYS A 163 -2.78 -3.60 -15.55
C LYS A 163 -1.73 -2.60 -15.02
N PRO A 164 -1.17 -2.81 -13.82
CA PRO A 164 -0.07 -1.98 -13.34
C PRO A 164 1.16 -2.11 -14.25
N PRO A 165 1.98 -1.06 -14.42
CA PRO A 165 3.22 -1.13 -15.19
C PRO A 165 4.18 -2.19 -14.64
N GLU A 166 4.95 -2.84 -15.52
CA GLU A 166 5.89 -3.91 -15.11
C GLU A 166 6.97 -3.39 -14.17
N ASP A 167 7.56 -2.22 -14.47
CA ASP A 167 8.58 -1.60 -13.61
C ASP A 167 8.04 -1.22 -12.23
N PHE A 168 6.77 -0.79 -12.17
CA PHE A 168 6.09 -0.56 -10.91
C PHE A 168 5.96 -1.86 -10.10
N ASN A 169 5.55 -2.95 -10.75
CA ASN A 169 5.41 -4.25 -10.09
C ASN A 169 6.76 -4.74 -9.54
N LYS A 170 7.81 -4.70 -10.36
CA LYS A 170 9.17 -5.06 -9.93
C LYS A 170 9.59 -4.26 -8.70
N PHE A 171 9.42 -2.93 -8.75
CA PHE A 171 9.74 -2.06 -7.63
C PHE A 171 8.93 -2.39 -6.37
N VAL A 172 7.60 -2.47 -6.47
CA VAL A 172 6.75 -2.57 -5.29
C VAL A 172 6.92 -3.92 -4.60
N PHE A 173 7.04 -5.00 -5.37
CA PHE A 173 7.20 -6.35 -4.82
C PHE A 173 8.60 -6.57 -4.23
N ASP A 174 9.65 -6.06 -4.87
CA ASP A 174 10.99 -6.05 -4.28
C ASP A 174 11.00 -5.30 -2.94
N LYS A 175 10.35 -4.13 -2.90
CA LYS A 175 10.28 -3.30 -1.69
C LYS A 175 9.55 -3.94 -0.52
N ILE A 176 8.58 -4.82 -0.78
CA ILE A 176 7.90 -5.60 0.26
C ILE A 176 8.52 -6.98 0.49
N GLY A 177 9.61 -7.32 -0.21
CA GLY A 177 10.37 -8.55 -0.01
C GLY A 177 9.76 -9.79 -0.66
N LEU A 178 9.01 -9.61 -1.75
CA LEU A 178 8.42 -10.69 -2.54
C LEU A 178 9.11 -10.85 -3.88
N ARG A 179 9.29 -12.10 -4.32
CA ARG A 179 9.75 -12.40 -5.68
C ARG A 179 8.62 -12.17 -6.65
N PHE A 180 8.86 -11.42 -7.72
CA PHE A 180 7.85 -11.14 -8.73
C PHE A 180 8.27 -11.71 -10.08
N GLU A 181 7.42 -12.56 -10.64
CA GLU A 181 7.62 -13.17 -11.96
C GLU A 181 6.30 -13.14 -12.73
N LYS A 182 6.29 -12.38 -13.83
CA LYS A 182 5.12 -12.16 -14.72
C LYS A 182 3.90 -11.59 -13.99
N ASP A 183 3.07 -12.44 -13.42
CA ASP A 183 1.79 -12.15 -12.80
C ASP A 183 1.66 -12.77 -11.40
N ILE A 184 2.75 -13.30 -10.85
CA ILE A 184 2.81 -13.90 -9.52
C ILE A 184 3.86 -13.17 -8.69
N ALA A 185 3.45 -12.70 -7.50
CA ALA A 185 4.34 -12.22 -6.46
C ALA A 185 4.29 -13.16 -5.26
N HIS A 186 5.40 -13.69 -4.78
CA HIS A 186 5.35 -14.65 -3.68
C HIS A 186 6.62 -14.70 -2.84
N CYS A 187 6.50 -15.19 -1.61
CA CYS A 187 7.67 -15.55 -0.83
C CYS A 187 8.30 -16.84 -1.37
N SER A 188 9.60 -17.03 -1.14
CA SER A 188 10.37 -18.18 -1.65
C SER A 188 9.90 -19.54 -1.14
N HIS A 189 9.05 -19.57 -0.11
CA HIS A 189 8.57 -20.80 0.53
C HIS A 189 7.31 -21.39 -0.11
N ILE A 190 6.63 -20.64 -0.99
CA ILE A 190 5.41 -21.08 -1.66
C ILE A 190 5.73 -21.49 -3.09
N ASP A 191 5.21 -22.65 -3.51
CA ASP A 191 5.25 -23.09 -4.90
C ASP A 191 4.31 -22.23 -5.77
N LYS A 192 4.83 -21.75 -6.91
CA LYS A 192 4.10 -20.86 -7.81
C LYS A 192 2.87 -21.51 -8.43
N LYS A 193 2.94 -22.80 -8.77
CA LYS A 193 1.81 -23.51 -9.40
C LYS A 193 0.68 -23.67 -8.39
N ARG A 194 1.02 -24.10 -7.17
CA ARG A 194 0.07 -24.21 -6.05
C ARG A 194 -0.58 -22.88 -5.72
N LEU A 195 0.22 -21.81 -5.60
CA LEU A 195 -0.29 -20.46 -5.35
C LEU A 195 -1.26 -20.00 -6.46
N ARG A 196 -0.91 -20.23 -7.73
CA ARG A 196 -1.77 -19.86 -8.86
C ARG A 196 -3.12 -20.56 -8.77
N ASN A 197 -3.13 -21.85 -8.48
CA ASN A 197 -4.34 -22.66 -8.38
C ASN A 197 -5.10 -22.47 -7.05
N GLY A 198 -4.47 -21.89 -6.03
CA GLY A 198 -5.05 -21.76 -4.69
C GLY A 198 -5.04 -23.07 -3.92
N GLU A 199 -4.04 -23.91 -4.17
CA GLU A 199 -3.87 -25.23 -3.55
C GLU A 199 -3.05 -25.12 -2.25
N PRO A 200 -3.26 -26.03 -1.28
CA PRO A 200 -2.44 -26.12 -0.07
C PRO A 200 -0.94 -26.25 -0.35
N ASP A 201 -0.13 -25.61 0.48
CA ASP A 201 1.33 -25.74 0.51
C ASP A 201 1.78 -26.28 1.89
N LYS A 202 3.09 -26.35 2.13
CA LYS A 202 3.69 -26.82 3.39
C LYS A 202 3.21 -26.02 4.61
N GLU A 203 2.85 -24.76 4.41
CA GLU A 203 2.32 -23.86 5.44
C GLU A 203 1.01 -23.21 4.99
N ASP A 204 0.22 -22.75 5.96
CA ASP A 204 -0.88 -21.83 5.70
C ASP A 204 -0.33 -20.56 5.03
N TYR A 205 -1.04 -20.05 4.03
CA TYR A 205 -0.63 -18.82 3.35
C TYR A 205 -1.80 -17.92 3.00
N LEU A 206 -1.49 -16.63 2.93
CA LEU A 206 -2.38 -15.60 2.45
C LEU A 206 -2.27 -15.51 0.93
N ARG A 207 -3.40 -15.61 0.24
CA ARG A 207 -3.52 -15.49 -1.21
C ARG A 207 -4.34 -14.26 -1.55
N ILE A 208 -3.69 -13.25 -2.12
CA ILE A 208 -4.33 -12.00 -2.53
C ILE A 208 -4.36 -11.94 -4.06
N LYS A 209 -5.52 -11.71 -4.65
CA LYS A 209 -5.65 -11.43 -6.08
C LYS A 209 -5.96 -9.96 -6.26
N TRP A 210 -4.98 -9.20 -6.74
CA TRP A 210 -5.11 -7.78 -7.05
C TRP A 210 -4.93 -7.58 -8.55
N LYS A 211 -5.99 -7.12 -9.23
CA LYS A 211 -6.06 -7.04 -10.71
C LYS A 211 -5.65 -8.38 -11.34
N ASN A 212 -4.62 -8.37 -12.18
CA ASN A 212 -4.08 -9.53 -12.87
C ASN A 212 -2.96 -10.24 -12.09
N ILE A 213 -2.68 -9.85 -10.84
CA ILE A 213 -1.55 -10.35 -10.06
C ILE A 213 -2.04 -11.21 -8.91
N VAL A 214 -1.43 -12.38 -8.73
CA VAL A 214 -1.64 -13.25 -7.56
C VAL A 214 -0.46 -13.11 -6.61
N ILE A 215 -0.75 -12.73 -5.37
CA ILE A 215 0.24 -12.46 -4.32
C ILE A 215 0.12 -13.55 -3.25
N GLY A 216 1.24 -14.17 -2.86
CA GLY A 216 1.30 -15.23 -1.86
C GLY A 216 2.26 -14.92 -0.72
N VAL A 217 1.78 -14.96 0.52
CA VAL A 217 2.61 -14.77 1.74
C VAL A 217 2.38 -15.91 2.71
N CYS A 218 3.41 -16.73 2.96
CA CYS A 218 3.30 -17.85 3.89
C CYS A 218 3.31 -17.37 5.34
N ARG A 219 2.79 -18.20 6.24
CA ARG A 219 2.72 -17.93 7.67
C ARG A 219 4.06 -17.50 8.26
N SER A 220 5.15 -18.21 7.96
CA SER A 220 6.48 -17.86 8.47
C SER A 220 6.96 -16.48 8.00
N CYS A 221 6.73 -16.12 6.74
CA CYS A 221 7.06 -14.80 6.21
C CYS A 221 6.17 -13.70 6.79
N ALA A 222 4.87 -13.97 6.95
CA ALA A 222 3.93 -13.04 7.56
C ALA A 222 4.31 -12.71 9.00
N ASN A 223 4.67 -13.73 9.79
CA ASN A 223 5.15 -13.55 11.17
C ASN A 223 6.43 -12.74 11.23
N LYS A 224 7.40 -13.05 10.36
CA LYS A 224 8.70 -12.36 10.32
C LYS A 224 8.57 -10.89 9.90
N SER A 225 7.73 -10.60 8.90
CA SER A 225 7.58 -9.24 8.39
C SER A 225 6.75 -8.37 9.33
N ASN A 226 5.74 -8.97 9.99
CA ASN A 226 4.72 -8.30 10.79
C ASN A 226 4.13 -7.07 10.08
N LYS A 227 3.90 -7.19 8.77
CA LYS A 227 3.33 -6.15 7.91
C LYS A 227 1.97 -6.59 7.38
N ASN A 228 1.22 -5.63 6.87
CA ASN A 228 0.06 -5.88 6.02
C ASN A 228 0.48 -5.68 4.57
N THR A 229 0.55 -6.76 3.79
CA THR A 229 1.09 -6.74 2.43
C THR A 229 0.31 -5.80 1.50
N LEU A 230 -1.03 -5.83 1.58
CA LEU A 230 -1.87 -4.98 0.74
C LEU A 230 -1.69 -3.50 1.10
N PHE A 231 -1.61 -3.18 2.38
CA PHE A 231 -1.40 -1.82 2.89
C PHE A 231 -0.01 -1.27 2.56
N GLU A 232 1.04 -2.10 2.63
CA GLU A 232 2.39 -1.69 2.24
C GLU A 232 2.46 -1.37 0.74
N MET A 233 1.79 -2.17 -0.09
CA MET A 233 1.71 -1.96 -1.53
C MET A 233 0.91 -0.70 -1.88
N SER A 234 -0.24 -0.48 -1.22
CA SER A 234 -1.16 0.64 -1.49
C SER A 234 -0.58 2.02 -1.21
N LYS A 235 0.54 2.12 -0.48
CA LYS A 235 1.27 3.38 -0.31
C LYS A 235 1.80 3.95 -1.63
N TYR A 236 2.03 3.10 -2.63
CA TYR A 236 2.69 3.44 -3.89
C TYR A 236 1.73 3.59 -5.07
N PHE A 237 0.43 3.43 -4.86
CA PHE A 237 -0.55 3.59 -5.92
C PHE A 237 -1.87 4.18 -5.41
N ILE A 238 -2.68 4.67 -6.34
CA ILE A 238 -4.10 4.95 -6.13
C ILE A 238 -4.85 4.11 -7.15
N ASP A 239 -5.74 3.26 -6.68
CA ASP A 239 -6.55 2.39 -7.51
C ASP A 239 -8.03 2.53 -7.09
N PRO A 240 -8.87 3.17 -7.93
CA PRO A 240 -10.29 3.33 -7.64
C PRO A 240 -11.03 2.00 -7.45
N ASN A 241 -10.52 0.91 -8.01
CA ASN A 241 -11.13 -0.41 -7.97
C ASN A 241 -10.40 -1.35 -6.99
N ILE A 242 -9.66 -0.81 -6.02
CA ILE A 242 -8.92 -1.61 -5.03
C ILE A 242 -9.84 -2.53 -4.21
N GLY A 243 -11.11 -2.15 -4.04
CA GLY A 243 -12.14 -2.96 -3.37
C GLY A 243 -12.44 -4.30 -4.05
N ASP A 244 -12.12 -4.44 -5.34
CA ASP A 244 -12.29 -5.70 -6.09
C ASP A 244 -11.20 -6.73 -5.76
N THR A 245 -10.25 -6.39 -4.89
CA THR A 245 -9.18 -7.27 -4.44
C THR A 245 -9.75 -8.44 -3.64
N SER A 246 -9.48 -9.66 -4.10
CA SER A 246 -9.86 -10.86 -3.37
C SER A 246 -8.75 -11.29 -2.42
N VAL A 247 -9.07 -11.47 -1.15
CA VAL A 247 -8.16 -12.02 -0.15
C VAL A 247 -8.71 -13.36 0.31
N LYS A 248 -7.87 -14.40 0.27
CA LYS A 248 -8.19 -15.74 0.75
C LYS A 248 -7.07 -16.26 1.63
N ILE A 249 -7.41 -17.11 2.59
CA ILE A 249 -6.44 -17.92 3.32
C ILE A 249 -6.51 -19.33 2.77
N VAL A 250 -5.35 -19.86 2.41
CA VAL A 250 -5.20 -21.26 2.01
C VAL A 250 -4.46 -21.97 3.12
N SER A 251 -5.19 -22.84 3.82
CA SER A 251 -4.64 -23.67 4.89
C SER A 251 -3.85 -24.83 4.30
N ARG A 252 -2.81 -25.27 5.01
CA ARG A 252 -2.13 -26.55 4.71
C ARG A 252 -3.06 -27.76 4.90
N LEU A 253 -4.08 -27.61 5.74
CA LEU A 253 -5.15 -28.58 5.99
C LEU A 253 -6.40 -28.18 5.18
N PRO A 254 -6.78 -28.92 4.13
CA PRO A 254 -7.89 -28.57 3.25
C PRO A 254 -9.26 -28.43 3.92
N GLU A 255 -9.44 -28.95 5.13
CA GLU A 255 -10.68 -28.97 5.90
C GLU A 255 -10.86 -27.65 6.65
N LEU A 256 -9.76 -26.97 6.94
CA LEU A 256 -9.77 -25.63 7.51
C LEU A 256 -10.07 -24.63 6.39
N LYS A 257 -11.36 -24.44 6.16
CA LYS A 257 -11.93 -23.48 5.22
C LYS A 257 -13.14 -22.79 5.84
N GLY A 258 -13.44 -21.61 5.35
CA GLY A 258 -14.62 -20.86 5.76
C GLY A 258 -14.45 -19.37 5.52
N GLU A 259 -15.28 -18.60 6.20
CA GLU A 259 -15.25 -17.14 6.14
C GLU A 259 -14.07 -16.56 6.93
N ILE A 260 -13.67 -15.36 6.51
CA ILE A 260 -12.61 -14.54 7.11
C ILE A 260 -13.30 -13.32 7.73
N ASP A 261 -13.60 -13.38 9.03
CA ASP A 261 -14.35 -12.32 9.73
C ASP A 261 -13.61 -10.99 9.72
N GLU A 262 -12.30 -11.02 9.99
CA GLU A 262 -11.47 -9.82 10.11
C GLU A 262 -10.98 -9.26 8.77
N LEU A 263 -11.61 -9.65 7.66
CA LEU A 263 -11.21 -9.20 6.32
C LEU A 263 -11.27 -7.68 6.20
N ASN A 264 -12.31 -7.02 6.72
CA ASN A 264 -12.43 -5.56 6.67
C ASN A 264 -11.30 -4.87 7.44
N ASP A 265 -10.95 -5.36 8.63
CA ASP A 265 -9.84 -4.81 9.40
C ASP A 265 -8.49 -4.99 8.70
N TYR A 266 -8.35 -6.08 7.95
CA TYR A 266 -7.18 -6.30 7.09
C TYR A 266 -7.14 -5.33 5.91
N LEU A 267 -8.25 -5.13 5.20
CA LEU A 267 -8.32 -4.20 4.06
C LEU A 267 -8.09 -2.74 4.50
N ASP A 268 -8.52 -2.39 5.72
CA ASP A 268 -8.27 -1.09 6.35
C ASP A 268 -6.82 -0.90 6.83
N GLY A 269 -6.00 -1.96 6.81
CA GLY A 269 -4.62 -1.93 7.28
C GLY A 269 -4.47 -1.93 8.81
N LYS A 270 -5.52 -2.31 9.56
CA LYS A 270 -5.50 -2.36 11.04
C LYS A 270 -4.80 -3.59 11.59
N ILE A 271 -4.79 -4.68 10.83
CA ILE A 271 -4.14 -5.94 11.21
C ILE A 271 -3.11 -6.38 10.16
N THR A 272 -2.10 -7.12 10.60
CA THR A 272 -1.03 -7.66 9.75
C THR A 272 -1.43 -8.98 9.08
N ASP A 273 -0.66 -9.40 8.08
CA ASP A 273 -0.84 -10.70 7.40
C ASP A 273 -0.84 -11.85 8.43
N ALA A 274 0.08 -11.77 9.42
CA ALA A 274 0.23 -12.76 10.47
C ALA A 274 -1.00 -12.84 11.38
N GLN A 275 -1.52 -11.68 11.79
CA GLN A 275 -2.71 -11.58 12.64
C GLN A 275 -3.95 -12.10 11.92
N LEU A 276 -4.11 -11.80 10.63
CA LEU A 276 -5.22 -12.33 9.84
C LEU A 276 -5.12 -13.87 9.75
N LEU A 277 -3.95 -14.39 9.35
CA LEU A 277 -3.72 -15.84 9.27
C LEU A 277 -3.97 -16.55 10.60
N SER A 278 -3.41 -16.05 11.70
CA SER A 278 -3.51 -16.72 13.00
C SER A 278 -4.95 -16.78 13.52
N LYS A 279 -5.66 -15.63 13.51
CA LYS A 279 -7.04 -15.52 14.00
C LYS A 279 -7.99 -16.41 13.19
N THR A 280 -7.90 -16.33 11.86
CA THR A 280 -8.78 -17.12 10.99
C THR A 280 -8.51 -18.63 11.13
N ILE A 281 -7.25 -19.07 11.09
CA ILE A 281 -6.91 -20.48 11.25
C ILE A 281 -7.31 -21.02 12.63
N GLU A 282 -7.12 -20.24 13.69
CA GLU A 282 -7.54 -20.65 15.04
C GLU A 282 -9.07 -20.78 15.14
N LYS A 283 -9.82 -19.86 14.53
CA LYS A 283 -11.29 -19.94 14.44
C LYS A 283 -11.73 -21.20 13.69
N TRP A 284 -11.14 -21.47 12.52
CA TRP A 284 -11.46 -22.67 11.75
C TRP A 284 -11.14 -23.95 12.53
N LYS A 285 -10.02 -24.00 13.26
CA LYS A 285 -9.69 -25.12 14.15
C LYS A 285 -10.71 -25.30 15.27
N LYS A 286 -11.18 -24.22 15.90
CA LYS A 286 -12.23 -24.29 16.94
C LYS A 286 -13.54 -24.85 16.38
N LYS A 287 -13.97 -24.38 15.21
CA LYS A 287 -15.16 -24.89 14.50
C LYS A 287 -15.03 -26.37 14.15
N LEU A 288 -13.84 -26.80 13.71
CA LEU A 288 -13.57 -28.20 13.38
C LEU A 288 -13.62 -29.09 14.63
N LYS A 289 -13.02 -28.65 15.73
CA LYS A 289 -13.04 -29.37 17.02
C LYS A 289 -14.44 -29.48 17.63
N SER A 290 -15.32 -28.52 17.38
CA SER A 290 -16.71 -28.58 17.82
C SER A 290 -17.62 -29.40 16.91
N SER A 291 -17.09 -29.96 15.82
CA SER A 291 -17.86 -30.86 14.95
C SER A 291 -17.69 -32.30 15.44
N ASP A 292 -18.76 -33.09 15.41
CA ASP A 292 -18.73 -34.53 15.75
C ASP A 292 -18.01 -35.39 14.68
N ARG A 293 -17.28 -34.76 13.76
CA ARG A 293 -16.58 -35.45 12.68
C ARG A 293 -15.16 -35.76 13.11
N ARG A 294 -14.81 -37.05 13.10
CA ARG A 294 -13.42 -37.51 13.20
C ARG A 294 -12.74 -37.25 11.86
N ILE A 295 -11.64 -36.51 11.87
CA ILE A 295 -10.86 -36.19 10.68
C ILE A 295 -9.44 -36.72 10.88
N LEU A 296 -9.02 -37.60 9.98
CA LEU A 296 -7.70 -38.22 10.00
C LEU A 296 -6.81 -37.53 8.98
N ILE A 297 -5.63 -37.09 9.39
CA ILE A 297 -4.75 -36.26 8.56
C ILE A 297 -3.31 -36.77 8.64
N ALA A 298 -2.73 -37.12 7.49
CA ALA A 298 -1.30 -37.44 7.34
C ALA A 298 -0.72 -36.66 6.15
N ASP A 299 0.47 -36.06 6.32
CA ASP A 299 1.18 -35.30 5.28
C ASP A 299 0.35 -34.25 4.52
N GLY A 300 -0.60 -33.60 5.22
CA GLY A 300 -1.48 -32.58 4.63
C GLY A 300 -2.56 -33.15 3.71
N LYS A 301 -2.75 -34.47 3.71
CA LYS A 301 -3.90 -35.15 3.12
C LYS A 301 -4.84 -35.62 4.22
N SER A 302 -6.12 -35.60 3.92
CA SER A 302 -7.16 -36.10 4.80
C SER A 302 -7.73 -37.38 4.25
N TYR A 303 -8.13 -38.23 5.18
CA TYR A 303 -8.57 -39.59 4.92
C TYR A 303 -9.95 -39.77 5.53
N ASP A 304 -10.87 -40.29 4.73
CA ASP A 304 -12.26 -40.49 5.12
C ASP A 304 -12.42 -41.78 5.95
N THR A 305 -11.47 -42.71 5.84
CA THR A 305 -11.47 -43.98 6.57
C THR A 305 -10.20 -44.18 7.39
N VAL A 306 -10.33 -44.93 8.50
CA VAL A 306 -9.21 -45.32 9.36
C VAL A 306 -8.21 -46.19 8.59
N GLU A 307 -8.69 -47.06 7.72
CA GLU A 307 -7.86 -47.97 6.93
C GLU A 307 -6.97 -47.21 5.94
N GLU A 308 -7.53 -46.30 5.13
CA GLU A 308 -6.74 -45.49 4.19
C GLU A 308 -5.72 -44.60 4.92
N PHE A 309 -6.08 -44.08 6.09
CA PHE A 309 -5.16 -43.32 6.93
C PHE A 309 -3.99 -44.19 7.40
N ILE A 310 -4.27 -45.36 7.97
CA ILE A 310 -3.24 -46.27 8.48
C ILE A 310 -2.32 -46.72 7.35
N ASP A 311 -2.87 -47.11 6.20
CA ASP A 311 -2.08 -47.56 5.06
C ASP A 311 -1.16 -46.44 4.51
N SER A 312 -1.60 -45.19 4.61
CA SER A 312 -0.77 -44.03 4.20
C SER A 312 0.51 -43.87 5.01
N LEU A 313 0.51 -44.32 6.28
CA LEU A 313 1.66 -44.25 7.18
C LEU A 313 2.71 -45.32 6.88
N LYS A 314 2.40 -46.28 6.00
CA LYS A 314 3.25 -47.45 5.67
C LYS A 314 3.75 -48.19 6.93
N PRO A 315 2.86 -48.53 7.87
CA PRO A 315 3.25 -49.16 9.13
C PRO A 315 3.74 -50.59 8.91
N ASN A 316 4.60 -51.07 9.79
CA ASN A 316 4.85 -52.51 9.91
C ASN A 316 3.64 -53.24 10.53
N ARG A 317 3.67 -54.58 10.53
CA ARG A 317 2.55 -55.41 11.01
C ARG A 317 2.09 -55.07 12.43
N TYR A 318 3.02 -54.80 13.35
CA TYR A 318 2.70 -54.52 14.75
C TYR A 318 2.17 -53.09 14.92
N GLU A 319 2.72 -52.13 14.17
CA GLU A 319 2.24 -50.74 14.13
C GLU A 319 0.81 -50.67 13.57
N LYS A 320 0.48 -51.44 12.52
CA LYS A 320 -0.88 -51.49 11.95
C LYS A 320 -1.90 -51.94 12.99
N ILE A 321 -1.64 -53.06 13.67
CA ILE A 321 -2.52 -53.58 14.73
C ILE A 321 -2.69 -52.56 15.87
N GLY A 322 -1.60 -51.91 16.29
CA GLY A 322 -1.66 -50.88 17.33
C GLY A 322 -2.47 -49.65 16.92
N LEU A 323 -2.30 -49.18 15.68
CA LEU A 323 -3.04 -48.04 15.14
C LEU A 323 -4.53 -48.36 14.97
N GLU A 324 -4.89 -49.54 14.50
CA GLU A 324 -6.28 -49.99 14.40
C GLU A 324 -6.98 -49.98 15.77
N PHE A 325 -6.30 -50.46 16.82
CA PHE A 325 -6.84 -50.47 18.18
C PHE A 325 -7.02 -49.05 18.78
N ILE A 326 -6.10 -48.13 18.50
CA ILE A 326 -6.21 -46.73 18.96
C ILE A 326 -7.28 -45.96 18.17
N LEU A 327 -7.47 -46.34 16.91
CA LEU A 327 -8.32 -45.62 15.98
C LEU A 327 -9.72 -46.21 15.77
N SER A 328 -10.01 -47.40 16.31
CA SER A 328 -11.37 -47.95 16.45
C SER A 328 -12.20 -47.17 17.47
#